data_AF-A0A452ZU82-F1
#
_entry.id   AF-A0A452ZU82-F1
#
_cell.length_a   1.000
_cell.length_b   1.000
_cell.length_c   1.000
_cell.angle_alpha   90.00
_cell.angle_beta   90.00
_cell.angle_gamma   90.00
#
_symmetry.space_group_name_H-M   'P 1'
#
loop_
_entity.id
_entity.type
_entity.pdbx_description
1 polymer ?
#
loop_
_entity_poly.entity_id
_entity_poly.type
_entity_poly.pdbx_seq_one_letter_code
_entity_poly.pdbx_strand_id
1 'polypeptide(L)'
;AGMVWSGDLPGVETLKENIAAYFNVLQGFLLACHGSTVGAGPTLHKYITSSAKGVVDASFSLFKLAVSAYESGSPDRKTIIPPVTGTVWEACLALKKVPATNCIAIGRAMTLICVCLKDILREMKELPLGDDTKAEKSSNGDVAMSFSDKDESFSDLEEDEGFTEEEIAVAKLIIAVTADSLDAVKETIRFVTSLLKSSGNQSGAAEDKVESMENLLSHCRDVADQVNELGASVYAQDLSEMKSAIKRLYVGITGMCQEIAGLGGSPKNAYAAFSGFEKSLKALEEEIGEDVVDEMKNLTISPS
;
A
#
# COMPACT_ATOMS: atom_id res chain seq x y z
N ALA A 1 -20.01 -3.96 29.92
CA ALA A 1 -20.12 -2.49 29.95
C ALA A 1 -21.41 -2.03 29.30
N GLY A 2 -21.59 -2.13 27.98
CA GLY A 2 -22.73 -1.51 27.26
C GLY A 2 -24.13 -1.72 27.86
N MET A 3 -24.48 -2.94 28.30
CA MET A 3 -25.82 -3.20 28.91
C MET A 3 -26.09 -2.40 30.20
N VAL A 4 -25.05 -2.12 31.00
CA VAL A 4 -25.18 -1.34 32.24
C VAL A 4 -25.47 0.14 31.91
N TRP A 5 -24.90 0.65 30.84
CA TRP A 5 -25.02 2.07 30.45
C TRP A 5 -26.26 2.37 29.58
N SER A 6 -26.81 1.35 28.91
CA SER A 6 -28.02 1.48 28.06
C SER A 6 -29.34 1.30 28.81
N GLY A 7 -29.31 0.80 30.05
CA GLY A 7 -30.47 0.49 30.89
C GLY A 7 -31.04 1.71 31.62
N ASP A 8 -31.80 1.47 32.70
CA ASP A 8 -32.21 2.52 33.66
C ASP A 8 -30.99 3.11 34.38
N LEU A 9 -31.10 4.35 34.86
CA LEU A 9 -29.97 5.15 35.37
C LEU A 9 -29.28 4.38 36.52
N PRO A 10 -28.07 3.82 36.32
CA PRO A 10 -27.47 2.97 37.33
C PRO A 10 -26.98 3.81 38.51
N GLY A 11 -26.94 3.20 39.70
CA GLY A 11 -26.31 3.83 40.86
C GLY A 11 -24.83 4.13 40.60
N VAL A 12 -24.34 5.25 41.12
CA VAL A 12 -22.95 5.72 40.92
C VAL A 12 -21.92 4.67 41.32
N GLU A 13 -22.13 3.95 42.42
CA GLU A 13 -21.22 2.89 42.85
C GLU A 13 -21.18 1.71 41.87
N THR A 14 -22.33 1.31 41.31
CA THR A 14 -22.39 0.27 40.27
C THR A 14 -21.64 0.69 39.00
N LEU A 15 -21.71 1.97 38.62
CA LEU A 15 -20.94 2.50 37.49
C LEU A 15 -19.44 2.48 37.77
N LYS A 16 -19.04 2.92 38.96
CA LYS A 16 -17.64 2.94 39.38
C LYS A 16 -17.04 1.53 39.41
N GLU A 17 -17.76 0.56 39.98
CA GLU A 17 -17.36 -0.85 39.96
C GLU A 17 -17.27 -1.39 38.53
N ASN A 18 -18.22 -1.04 37.65
CA ASN A 18 -18.20 -1.47 36.26
C ASN A 18 -17.00 -0.92 35.49
N ILE A 19 -16.71 0.37 35.65
CA ILE A 19 -15.56 1.06 35.07
C ILE A 19 -14.28 0.39 35.55
N ALA A 20 -14.11 0.22 36.87
CA ALA A 20 -12.92 -0.39 37.46
C ALA A 20 -12.70 -1.82 36.95
N ALA A 21 -13.75 -2.64 36.94
CA ALA A 21 -13.67 -4.01 36.42
C ALA A 21 -13.28 -4.04 34.94
N TYR A 22 -13.82 -3.14 34.13
CA TYR A 22 -13.49 -3.06 32.71
C TYR A 22 -12.03 -2.65 32.50
N PHE A 23 -11.54 -1.62 33.19
CA PHE A 23 -10.16 -1.17 33.04
C PHE A 23 -9.15 -2.22 33.52
N ASN A 24 -9.48 -3.01 34.54
CA ASN A 24 -8.66 -4.16 34.93
C ASN A 24 -8.55 -5.21 33.81
N VAL A 25 -9.66 -5.51 33.12
CA VAL A 25 -9.64 -6.40 31.94
C VAL A 25 -8.82 -5.80 30.81
N LEU A 26 -8.96 -4.49 30.55
CA LEU A 26 -8.21 -3.80 29.50
C LEU A 26 -6.70 -3.79 29.80
N GLN A 27 -6.29 -3.59 31.06
CA GLN A 27 -4.90 -3.72 31.48
C GLN A 27 -4.37 -5.14 31.28
N GLY A 28 -5.14 -6.16 31.68
CA GLY A 28 -4.77 -7.56 31.44
C GLY A 28 -4.61 -7.88 29.94
N PHE A 29 -5.50 -7.34 29.10
CA PHE A 29 -5.39 -7.44 27.64
C PHE A 29 -4.12 -6.77 27.11
N LEU A 30 -3.80 -5.54 27.56
CA LEU A 30 -2.58 -4.85 27.14
C LEU A 30 -1.31 -5.60 27.55
N LEU A 31 -1.30 -6.19 28.75
CA LEU A 31 -0.20 -7.03 29.20
C LEU A 31 -0.03 -8.27 28.31
N ALA A 32 -1.14 -8.92 27.93
CA ALA A 32 -1.11 -10.05 27.01
C ALA A 32 -0.59 -9.63 25.62
N CYS A 33 -1.05 -8.50 25.08
CA CYS A 33 -0.53 -7.94 23.84
C CYS A 33 0.97 -7.66 23.92
N HIS A 34 1.45 -7.08 25.02
CA HIS A 34 2.88 -6.84 25.23
C HIS A 34 3.67 -8.15 25.26
N GLY A 35 3.18 -9.18 25.97
CA GLY A 35 3.78 -10.51 25.95
C GLY A 35 3.89 -11.09 24.53
N SER A 36 2.85 -10.91 23.70
CA SER A 36 2.86 -11.34 22.30
C SER A 36 3.82 -10.57 21.39
N THR A 37 4.37 -9.44 21.84
CA THR A 37 5.41 -8.72 21.09
C THR A 37 6.82 -9.27 21.31
N VAL A 38 7.02 -10.15 22.29
CA VAL A 38 8.31 -10.78 22.53
C VAL A 38 8.62 -11.72 21.36
N GLY A 39 9.74 -11.47 20.65
CA GLY A 39 10.11 -12.22 19.43
C GLY A 39 9.36 -11.79 18.16
N ALA A 40 8.46 -10.80 18.25
CA ALA A 40 7.81 -10.24 17.07
C ALA A 40 8.79 -9.33 16.31
N GLY A 41 8.94 -9.58 15.02
CA GLY A 41 9.59 -8.67 14.08
C GLY A 41 8.78 -7.37 13.92
N PRO A 42 9.37 -6.31 13.34
CA PRO A 42 8.74 -5.00 13.21
C PRO A 42 7.32 -5.03 12.62
N THR A 43 7.07 -5.87 11.61
CA THR A 43 5.77 -5.94 10.95
C THR A 43 4.71 -6.57 11.86
N LEU A 44 5.00 -7.71 12.48
CA LEU A 44 4.06 -8.34 13.43
C LEU A 44 3.82 -7.44 14.65
N HIS A 45 4.88 -6.84 15.18
CA HIS A 45 4.80 -5.90 16.29
C HIS A 45 3.83 -4.75 15.97
N LYS A 46 3.92 -4.17 14.77
CA LYS A 46 3.02 -3.11 14.30
C LYS A 46 1.57 -3.59 14.23
N TYR A 47 1.30 -4.80 13.74
CA TYR A 47 -0.07 -5.35 13.73
C TYR A 47 -0.63 -5.50 15.16
N ILE A 48 0.13 -6.09 16.07
CA ILE A 48 -0.29 -6.30 17.47
C ILE A 48 -0.59 -4.97 18.16
N THR A 49 0.34 -4.02 18.07
CA THR A 49 0.21 -2.71 18.73
C THR A 49 -0.91 -1.87 18.13
N SER A 50 -1.08 -1.88 16.80
CA SER A 50 -2.17 -1.16 16.13
C SER A 50 -3.55 -1.71 16.51
N SER A 51 -3.69 -3.04 16.61
CA SER A 51 -4.95 -3.65 17.04
C SER A 51 -5.23 -3.45 18.53
N ALA A 52 -4.21 -3.53 19.38
CA ALA A 52 -4.34 -3.21 20.81
C ALA A 52 -4.79 -1.75 20.99
N LYS A 53 -4.18 -0.82 20.26
CA LYS A 53 -4.58 0.58 20.23
C LYS A 53 -6.03 0.76 19.80
N GLY A 54 -6.48 0.09 18.74
CA GLY A 54 -7.88 0.17 18.28
C GLY A 54 -8.89 -0.24 19.36
N VAL A 55 -8.60 -1.29 20.13
CA VAL A 55 -9.44 -1.71 21.27
C VAL A 55 -9.43 -0.65 22.37
N VAL A 56 -8.27 -0.10 22.73
CA VAL A 56 -8.16 0.95 23.75
C VAL A 56 -8.91 2.21 23.33
N ASP A 57 -8.72 2.69 22.10
CA ASP A 57 -9.35 3.91 21.59
C ASP A 57 -10.88 3.78 21.54
N ALA A 58 -11.39 2.61 21.11
CA ALA A 58 -12.82 2.32 21.14
C ALA A 58 -13.36 2.25 22.58
N SER A 59 -12.63 1.61 23.48
CA SER A 59 -13.00 1.50 24.90
C SER A 59 -13.06 2.88 25.56
N PHE A 60 -12.05 3.72 25.31
CA PHE A 60 -11.99 5.07 25.82
C PHE A 60 -13.13 5.93 25.29
N SER A 61 -13.45 5.80 24.00
CA SER A 61 -14.58 6.48 23.36
C SER A 61 -15.92 6.08 23.99
N LEU A 62 -16.13 4.79 24.26
CA LEU A 62 -17.30 4.29 24.97
C LEU A 62 -17.44 4.97 26.34
N PHE A 63 -16.41 4.94 27.19
CA PHE A 63 -16.50 5.51 28.53
C PHE A 63 -16.62 7.04 28.53
N LYS A 64 -15.91 7.72 27.64
CA LYS A 64 -16.02 9.17 27.49
C LYS A 64 -17.47 9.58 27.21
N LEU A 65 -18.10 8.94 26.21
CA LEU A 65 -19.49 9.22 25.85
C LEU A 65 -20.48 8.75 26.92
N ALA A 66 -20.22 7.63 27.57
CA ALA A 66 -21.07 7.10 28.62
C ALA A 66 -21.11 8.00 29.86
N VAL A 67 -19.96 8.53 30.29
CA VAL A 67 -19.86 9.49 31.39
C VAL A 67 -20.54 10.82 31.01
N SER A 68 -20.28 11.36 29.82
CA SER A 68 -20.93 12.61 29.38
C SER A 68 -22.46 12.48 29.26
N ALA A 69 -22.97 11.34 28.78
CA ALA A 69 -24.40 11.07 28.71
C ALA A 69 -25.03 10.93 30.10
N TYR A 70 -24.29 10.36 31.06
CA TYR A 70 -24.72 10.27 32.45
C TYR A 70 -24.81 11.64 33.13
N GLU A 71 -23.78 12.48 33.00
CA GLU A 71 -23.73 13.82 33.60
C GLU A 71 -24.79 14.77 33.03
N SER A 72 -25.06 14.68 31.73
CA SER A 72 -26.08 15.50 31.06
C SER A 72 -27.52 15.06 31.33
N GLY A 73 -27.71 13.91 31.98
CA GLY A 73 -29.04 13.33 32.21
C GLY A 73 -29.83 13.04 30.93
N SER A 74 -29.15 12.91 29.79
CA SER A 74 -29.82 12.88 28.49
C SER A 74 -30.55 11.55 28.24
N PRO A 75 -31.77 11.59 27.68
CA PRO A 75 -32.49 10.37 27.28
C PRO A 75 -31.81 9.64 26.11
N ASP A 76 -30.91 10.33 25.40
CA ASP A 76 -30.19 9.84 24.22
C ASP A 76 -29.13 8.77 24.54
N ARG A 77 -28.90 8.43 25.81
CA ARG A 77 -28.02 7.30 26.17
C ARG A 77 -28.45 5.99 25.51
N LYS A 78 -29.75 5.79 25.31
CA LYS A 78 -30.31 4.57 24.68
C LYS A 78 -29.98 4.50 23.18
N THR A 79 -29.65 5.61 22.55
CA THR A 79 -29.30 5.70 21.13
C THR A 79 -27.79 5.84 20.91
N ILE A 80 -27.06 6.49 21.82
CA ILE A 80 -25.62 6.74 21.71
C ILE A 80 -24.78 5.55 22.17
N ILE A 81 -25.15 4.89 23.27
CA ILE A 81 -24.34 3.82 23.89
C ILE A 81 -24.27 2.53 23.04
N PRO A 82 -25.36 2.06 22.41
CA PRO A 82 -25.29 0.83 21.61
C PRO A 82 -24.31 0.92 20.42
N PRO A 83 -24.31 1.98 19.59
CA PRO A 83 -23.33 2.12 18.51
C PRO A 83 -21.88 2.09 18.98
N VAL A 84 -21.54 2.81 20.06
CA VAL A 84 -20.15 2.85 20.57
C VAL A 84 -19.76 1.60 21.36
N THR A 85 -20.73 0.85 21.89
CA THR A 85 -20.49 -0.51 22.35
C THR A 85 -20.19 -1.43 21.16
N GLY A 86 -20.91 -1.23 20.03
CA GLY A 86 -20.66 -1.92 18.78
C GLY A 86 -19.25 -1.71 18.25
N THR A 87 -18.73 -0.47 18.28
CA THR A 87 -17.34 -0.20 17.84
C THR A 87 -16.30 -0.92 18.68
N VAL A 88 -16.50 -1.03 20.00
CA VAL A 88 -15.65 -1.86 20.88
C VAL A 88 -15.71 -3.33 20.49
N TRP A 89 -16.92 -3.84 20.21
CA TRP A 89 -17.09 -5.23 19.78
C TRP A 89 -16.40 -5.52 18.46
N GLU A 90 -16.53 -4.64 17.48
CA GLU A 90 -15.85 -4.75 16.19
C GLU A 90 -14.32 -4.69 16.34
N ALA A 91 -13.80 -3.81 17.20
CA ALA A 91 -12.37 -3.77 17.51
C ALA A 91 -11.88 -5.09 18.11
N CYS A 92 -12.64 -5.69 19.03
CA CYS A 92 -12.34 -7.00 19.60
C CYS A 92 -12.44 -8.13 18.55
N LEU A 93 -13.42 -8.11 17.65
CA LEU A 93 -13.54 -9.07 16.57
C LEU A 93 -12.36 -8.98 15.59
N ALA A 94 -11.88 -7.76 15.33
CA ALA A 94 -10.72 -7.52 14.48
C ALA A 94 -9.44 -8.16 15.03
N LEU A 95 -9.33 -8.40 16.35
CA LEU A 95 -8.19 -9.13 16.94
C LEU A 95 -8.02 -10.54 16.34
N LYS A 96 -9.11 -11.21 15.98
CA LYS A 96 -9.06 -12.54 15.33
C LYS A 96 -8.36 -12.50 13.97
N LYS A 97 -8.30 -11.31 13.35
CA LYS A 97 -7.63 -11.08 12.08
C LYS A 97 -6.17 -10.66 12.29
N VAL A 98 -5.65 -10.51 13.51
CA VAL A 98 -4.23 -10.19 13.73
C VAL A 98 -3.38 -11.42 13.34
N PRO A 99 -2.27 -11.24 12.60
CA PRO A 99 -1.36 -12.35 12.31
C PRO A 99 -0.81 -12.97 13.60
N ALA A 100 -0.70 -14.29 13.65
CA ALA A 100 -0.13 -14.99 14.82
C ALA A 100 1.40 -15.14 14.76
N THR A 101 2.02 -14.96 13.59
CA THR A 101 3.46 -15.16 13.37
C THR A 101 4.03 -14.10 12.43
N ASN A 102 5.36 -13.89 12.52
CA ASN A 102 6.09 -12.93 11.67
C ASN A 102 5.87 -13.22 10.19
N CYS A 103 5.92 -14.49 9.80
CA CYS A 103 5.75 -14.91 8.42
C CYS A 103 4.35 -14.58 7.86
N ILE A 104 3.28 -14.78 8.64
CA ILE A 104 1.92 -14.41 8.22
C ILE A 104 1.79 -12.88 8.13
N ALA A 105 2.38 -12.15 9.08
CA ALA A 105 2.35 -10.69 9.07
C ALA A 105 3.04 -10.10 7.83
N ILE A 106 4.25 -10.58 7.54
CA ILE A 106 5.06 -10.18 6.38
C ILE A 106 4.34 -10.56 5.08
N GLY A 107 3.85 -11.79 4.96
CA GLY A 107 3.12 -12.23 3.75
C GLY A 107 1.87 -11.40 3.47
N ARG A 108 1.14 -10.97 4.51
CA ARG A 108 0.01 -10.04 4.37
C ARG A 108 0.46 -8.65 3.94
N ALA A 109 1.54 -8.13 4.51
CA ALA A 109 2.11 -6.84 4.11
C ALA A 109 2.55 -6.87 2.63
N MET A 110 3.23 -7.92 2.19
CA MET A 110 3.60 -8.11 0.77
C MET A 110 2.37 -8.21 -0.15
N THR A 111 1.30 -8.87 0.31
CA THR A 111 0.05 -8.94 -0.46
C THR A 111 -0.57 -7.56 -0.67
N LEU A 112 -0.51 -6.67 0.34
CA LEU A 112 -0.97 -5.28 0.20
C LEU A 112 -0.11 -4.50 -0.81
N ILE A 113 1.20 -4.73 -0.84
CA ILE A 113 2.10 -4.16 -1.85
C ILE A 113 1.68 -4.62 -3.27
N CYS A 114 1.36 -5.91 -3.45
CA CYS A 114 0.83 -6.40 -4.73
C CYS A 114 -0.49 -5.73 -5.13
N VAL A 115 -1.37 -5.41 -4.18
CA VAL A 115 -2.61 -4.69 -4.47
C VAL A 115 -2.29 -3.27 -4.93
N CYS A 116 -1.41 -2.56 -4.24
CA CYS A 116 -0.95 -1.23 -4.63
C CYS A 116 -0.36 -1.22 -6.05
N LEU A 117 0.59 -2.11 -6.36
CA LEU A 117 1.17 -2.23 -7.70
C LEU A 117 0.14 -2.58 -8.79
N LYS A 118 -0.89 -3.37 -8.45
CA LYS A 118 -2.00 -3.64 -9.37
C LYS A 118 -2.85 -2.41 -9.65
N ASP A 119 -3.11 -1.61 -8.62
CA ASP A 119 -3.91 -0.40 -8.75
C ASP A 119 -3.14 0.65 -9.57
N ILE A 120 -1.83 0.84 -9.32
CA ILE A 120 -0.95 1.68 -10.14
C ILE A 120 -0.94 1.19 -11.59
N LEU A 121 -0.76 -0.12 -11.83
CA LEU A 121 -0.78 -0.67 -13.19
C LEU A 121 -2.10 -0.43 -13.91
N ARG A 122 -3.23 -0.49 -13.19
CA ARG A 122 -4.54 -0.20 -13.75
C ARG A 122 -4.62 1.28 -14.13
N GLU A 123 -4.24 2.18 -13.23
CA GLU A 123 -4.24 3.63 -13.46
C GLU A 123 -3.37 3.99 -14.67
N MET A 124 -2.16 3.45 -14.76
CA MET A 124 -1.26 3.69 -15.91
C MET A 124 -1.82 3.17 -17.24
N LYS A 125 -2.65 2.11 -17.22
CA LYS A 125 -3.30 1.57 -18.44
C LYS A 125 -4.53 2.35 -18.88
N GLU A 126 -5.06 3.22 -18.02
CA GLU A 126 -6.19 4.09 -18.36
C GLU A 126 -5.73 5.36 -19.10
N LEU A 127 -4.41 5.60 -19.19
CA LEU A 127 -3.85 6.69 -19.99
C LEU A 127 -4.23 6.56 -21.47
N PRO A 128 -4.56 7.68 -22.15
CA PRO A 128 -4.95 7.69 -23.57
C PRO A 128 -3.72 7.56 -24.49
N LEU A 129 -2.96 6.46 -24.37
CA LEU A 129 -1.67 6.25 -25.05
C LEU A 129 -1.77 5.88 -26.53
N GLY A 130 -2.90 6.18 -27.18
CA GLY A 130 -3.17 5.85 -28.58
C GLY A 130 -3.00 4.37 -28.88
N ASP A 131 -4.08 3.59 -28.80
CA ASP A 131 -4.06 2.23 -29.33
C ASP A 131 -4.58 2.24 -30.77
N ASP A 132 -3.76 1.75 -31.71
CA ASP A 132 -4.05 1.55 -33.14
C ASP A 132 -5.16 0.51 -33.41
N THR A 133 -5.98 0.18 -32.40
CA THR A 133 -7.04 -0.83 -32.48
C THR A 133 -8.35 -0.39 -31.84
N LYS A 134 -8.84 0.81 -32.21
CA LYS A 134 -10.30 1.06 -32.30
C LYS A 134 -10.68 1.80 -33.58
N ALA A 135 -10.22 1.28 -34.71
CA ALA A 135 -10.97 1.42 -35.95
C ALA A 135 -12.15 0.43 -35.93
N GLU A 136 -13.33 0.96 -36.26
CA GLU A 136 -14.59 0.29 -36.57
C GLU A 136 -15.74 0.33 -35.54
N LYS A 137 -16.67 1.24 -35.91
CA LYS A 137 -18.12 1.03 -36.08
C LYS A 137 -19.02 1.59 -34.98
N SER A 138 -19.49 2.81 -35.24
CA SER A 138 -20.94 3.00 -35.43
C SER A 138 -21.20 4.11 -36.44
N SER A 139 -21.30 3.72 -37.72
CA SER A 139 -21.96 4.48 -38.76
C SER A 139 -23.41 3.99 -38.88
N ASN A 140 -24.34 4.97 -38.92
CA ASN A 140 -25.76 4.97 -39.30
C ASN A 140 -26.55 5.72 -38.21
N GLY A 141 -27.19 6.87 -38.42
CA GLY A 141 -27.48 7.67 -39.61
C GLY A 141 -28.74 8.51 -39.28
N ASP A 142 -28.73 9.80 -39.64
CA ASP A 142 -29.85 10.68 -40.07
C ASP A 142 -31.12 10.81 -39.15
N VAL A 143 -31.71 11.97 -38.83
CA VAL A 143 -31.93 13.25 -39.54
C VAL A 143 -32.22 14.41 -38.54
N ALA A 144 -31.77 15.61 -38.94
CA ALA A 144 -32.02 17.01 -38.55
C ALA A 144 -33.22 17.44 -37.65
N MET A 145 -33.00 18.48 -36.83
CA MET A 145 -33.64 19.81 -37.02
C MET A 145 -32.93 20.94 -36.23
N SER A 146 -32.71 22.06 -36.90
CA SER A 146 -32.02 23.30 -36.48
C SER A 146 -32.83 24.19 -35.52
N PHE A 147 -32.16 24.97 -34.65
CA PHE A 147 -32.39 26.41 -34.44
C PHE A 147 -31.11 27.11 -33.93
N SER A 148 -30.81 28.29 -34.51
CA SER A 148 -29.67 29.18 -34.24
C SER A 148 -29.96 30.12 -33.05
N ASP A 149 -29.14 31.04 -32.51
CA ASP A 149 -27.84 31.67 -32.77
C ASP A 149 -27.45 32.28 -31.41
N LYS A 150 -26.16 32.27 -31.03
CA LYS A 150 -25.37 33.46 -30.64
C LYS A 150 -24.12 33.09 -29.84
N ASP A 151 -23.03 33.23 -30.57
CA ASP A 151 -21.67 33.61 -30.19
C ASP A 151 -21.54 34.39 -28.86
N GLU A 152 -20.94 33.74 -27.86
CA GLU A 152 -20.15 34.37 -26.78
C GLU A 152 -18.90 33.49 -26.64
N SER A 153 -17.81 34.00 -27.23
CA SER A 153 -16.46 33.49 -27.14
C SER A 153 -16.05 33.21 -25.69
N PHE A 154 -15.83 31.93 -25.39
CA PHE A 154 -14.99 31.47 -24.29
C PHE A 154 -14.07 30.37 -24.85
N SER A 155 -13.17 30.78 -25.76
CA SER A 155 -11.99 30.00 -26.13
C SER A 155 -10.95 30.17 -25.04
N ASP A 156 -11.14 29.47 -23.92
CA ASP A 156 -10.09 29.21 -22.94
C ASP A 156 -10.35 27.85 -22.28
N LEU A 157 -10.73 26.88 -23.13
CA LEU A 157 -10.55 25.48 -22.78
C LEU A 157 -9.08 25.23 -23.09
N GLU A 158 -8.27 25.14 -22.03
CA GLU A 158 -6.90 24.63 -22.10
C GLU A 158 -6.89 23.47 -23.09
N GLU A 159 -6.17 23.63 -24.20
CA GLU A 159 -5.83 22.51 -25.06
C GLU A 159 -5.09 21.54 -24.14
N ASP A 160 -5.77 20.46 -23.75
CA ASP A 160 -5.13 19.27 -23.23
C ASP A 160 -4.17 18.83 -24.33
N GLU A 161 -2.94 19.37 -24.30
CA GLU A 161 -1.83 18.95 -25.14
C GLU A 161 -1.59 17.50 -24.77
N GLY A 162 -2.30 16.61 -25.47
CA GLY A 162 -2.16 15.18 -25.30
C GLY A 162 -0.70 14.77 -25.48
N PHE A 163 -0.35 13.65 -24.86
CA PHE A 163 1.03 13.15 -24.84
C PHE A 163 1.71 13.17 -26.22
N THR A 164 2.97 13.62 -26.24
CA THR A 164 3.82 13.52 -27.43
C THR A 164 4.15 12.06 -27.76
N GLU A 165 4.62 11.76 -28.98
CA GLU A 165 5.00 10.38 -29.35
C GLU A 165 6.10 9.81 -28.44
N GLU A 166 7.05 10.65 -28.02
CA GLU A 166 8.12 10.30 -27.08
C GLU A 166 7.56 10.02 -25.68
N GLU A 167 6.64 10.85 -25.19
CA GLU A 167 5.98 10.62 -23.89
C GLU A 167 5.10 9.36 -23.90
N ILE A 168 4.43 9.07 -25.02
CA ILE A 168 3.67 7.83 -25.19
C ILE A 168 4.61 6.62 -25.14
N ALA A 169 5.80 6.69 -25.74
CA ALA A 169 6.80 5.63 -25.69
C ALA A 169 7.30 5.40 -24.26
N VAL A 170 7.66 6.47 -23.53
CA VAL A 170 8.07 6.42 -22.13
C VAL A 170 6.95 5.85 -21.24
N ALA A 171 5.71 6.30 -21.42
CA ALA A 171 4.56 5.80 -20.65
C ALA A 171 4.31 4.29 -20.88
N LYS A 172 4.45 3.80 -22.12
CA LYS A 172 4.36 2.37 -22.45
C LYS A 172 5.45 1.55 -21.75
N LEU A 173 6.68 2.08 -21.67
CA LEU A 173 7.78 1.44 -20.94
C LEU A 173 7.54 1.44 -19.43
N ILE A 174 6.97 2.51 -18.86
CA ILE A 174 6.61 2.57 -17.43
C ILE A 174 5.49 1.56 -17.10
N ILE A 175 4.52 1.34 -18.00
CA ILE A 175 3.54 0.26 -17.86
C ILE A 175 4.22 -1.11 -17.80
N ALA A 176 5.23 -1.36 -18.66
CA ALA A 176 5.98 -2.60 -18.65
C ALA A 176 6.77 -2.79 -17.35
N VAL A 177 7.50 -1.75 -16.91
CA VAL A 177 8.21 -1.70 -15.62
C VAL A 177 7.26 -1.98 -14.45
N THR A 178 6.07 -1.37 -14.45
CA THR A 178 5.06 -1.59 -13.42
C THR A 178 4.56 -3.05 -13.43
N ALA A 179 4.28 -3.60 -14.61
CA ALA A 179 3.84 -5.00 -14.75
C ALA A 179 4.90 -6.01 -14.28
N ASP A 180 6.16 -5.82 -14.66
CA ASP A 180 7.25 -6.70 -14.27
C ASP A 180 7.59 -6.58 -12.77
N SER A 181 7.51 -5.36 -12.20
CA SER A 181 7.65 -5.16 -10.75
C SER A 181 6.58 -5.93 -9.97
N LEU A 182 5.33 -5.92 -10.47
CA LEU A 182 4.24 -6.67 -9.87
C LEU A 182 4.50 -8.17 -9.92
N ASP A 183 5.02 -8.69 -11.03
CA ASP A 183 5.33 -10.10 -11.16
C ASP A 183 6.54 -10.52 -10.31
N ALA A 184 7.55 -9.65 -10.18
CA ALA A 184 8.67 -9.81 -9.24
C ALA A 184 8.20 -9.94 -7.78
N VAL A 185 7.30 -9.06 -7.33
CA VAL A 185 6.74 -9.15 -5.96
C VAL A 185 5.86 -10.39 -5.80
N LYS A 186 5.03 -10.74 -6.79
CA LYS A 186 4.23 -11.98 -6.73
C LYS A 186 5.11 -13.21 -6.59
N GLU A 187 6.20 -13.30 -7.37
CA GLU A 187 7.07 -14.45 -7.31
C GLU A 187 7.89 -14.49 -6.02
N THR A 188 8.23 -13.33 -5.45
CA THR A 188 8.78 -13.21 -4.10
C THR A 188 7.82 -13.80 -3.06
N ILE A 189 6.53 -13.45 -3.12
CA ILE A 189 5.50 -14.01 -2.22
C ILE A 189 5.41 -15.53 -2.41
N ARG A 190 5.40 -16.03 -3.65
CA ARG A 190 5.35 -17.47 -3.93
C ARG A 190 6.57 -18.19 -3.38
N PHE A 191 7.77 -17.64 -3.56
CA PHE A 191 9.01 -18.18 -3.03
C PHE A 191 8.97 -18.25 -1.51
N VAL A 192 8.68 -17.13 -0.82
CA VAL A 192 8.57 -17.10 0.65
C VAL A 192 7.51 -18.09 1.14
N THR A 193 6.35 -18.15 0.49
CA THR A 193 5.29 -19.11 0.84
C THR A 193 5.75 -20.56 0.68
N SER A 194 6.51 -20.87 -0.37
CA SER A 194 7.07 -22.20 -0.61
C SER A 194 8.12 -22.57 0.44
N LEU A 195 8.96 -21.62 0.83
CA LEU A 195 10.00 -21.78 1.85
C LEU A 195 9.38 -22.06 3.22
N LEU A 196 8.28 -21.39 3.56
CA LEU A 196 7.56 -21.62 4.81
C LEU A 196 6.90 -23.00 4.85
N LYS A 197 6.35 -23.46 3.72
CA LYS A 197 5.77 -24.81 3.61
C LYS A 197 6.83 -25.90 3.76
N SER A 198 8.04 -25.70 3.22
CA SER A 198 9.14 -26.67 3.34
C SER A 198 9.81 -26.62 4.72
N SER A 199 9.88 -25.44 5.35
CA SER A 199 10.44 -25.25 6.69
C SER A 199 9.52 -25.74 7.82
N GLY A 200 8.23 -25.95 7.56
CA GLY A 200 7.22 -26.36 8.54
C GLY A 200 7.49 -27.68 9.29
N ASN A 201 8.54 -28.43 8.91
CA ASN A 201 8.99 -29.64 9.59
C ASN A 201 10.10 -29.40 10.64
N GLN A 202 10.60 -28.17 10.81
CA GLN A 202 11.63 -27.83 11.80
C GLN A 202 11.22 -26.56 12.56
N SER A 203 10.67 -26.74 13.77
CA SER A 203 10.24 -25.63 14.64
C SER A 203 11.46 -24.84 15.13
N GLY A 204 11.76 -23.71 14.48
CA GLY A 204 12.84 -22.78 14.86
C GLY A 204 13.48 -22.07 13.65
N ALA A 205 13.57 -22.74 12.51
CA ALA A 205 14.25 -22.23 11.31
C ALA A 205 13.56 -21.01 10.65
N ALA A 206 12.30 -20.71 11.02
CA ALA A 206 11.55 -19.56 10.52
C ALA A 206 11.78 -18.29 11.36
N GLU A 207 12.18 -18.41 12.63
CA GLU A 207 12.50 -17.26 13.49
C GLU A 207 13.86 -16.67 13.14
N ASP A 208 14.84 -17.52 12.80
CA ASP A 208 16.19 -17.12 12.38
C ASP A 208 16.21 -16.33 11.05
N LYS A 209 15.10 -16.36 10.29
CA LYS A 209 14.98 -15.72 8.97
C LYS A 209 14.11 -14.46 8.98
N VAL A 210 13.61 -14.06 10.15
CA VAL A 210 12.69 -12.90 10.25
C VAL A 210 13.35 -11.63 9.74
N GLU A 211 14.63 -11.39 10.07
CA GLU A 211 15.36 -10.21 9.62
C GLU A 211 15.43 -10.12 8.09
N SER A 212 15.90 -11.17 7.41
CA SER A 212 15.93 -11.20 5.94
C SER A 212 14.54 -11.08 5.31
N MET A 213 13.50 -11.64 5.93
CA MET A 213 12.14 -11.48 5.44
C MET A 213 11.60 -10.04 5.61
N GLU A 214 11.98 -9.34 6.68
CA GLU A 214 11.63 -7.94 6.91
C GLU A 214 12.40 -7.01 5.96
N ASN A 215 13.69 -7.28 5.71
CA ASN A 215 14.48 -6.55 4.71
C ASN A 215 13.90 -6.76 3.31
N LEU A 216 13.54 -8.00 2.95
CA LEU A 216 12.88 -8.30 1.68
C LEU A 216 11.54 -7.55 1.54
N LEU A 217 10.74 -7.49 2.62
CA LEU A 217 9.52 -6.69 2.64
C LEU A 217 9.81 -5.19 2.46
N SER A 218 10.89 -4.67 3.07
CA SER A 218 11.31 -3.29 2.89
C SER A 218 11.61 -3.00 1.42
N HIS A 219 12.43 -3.84 0.77
CA HIS A 219 12.74 -3.67 -0.65
C HIS A 219 11.51 -3.77 -1.55
N CYS A 220 10.57 -4.69 -1.27
CA CYS A 220 9.30 -4.73 -2.00
C CYS A 220 8.50 -3.43 -1.85
N ARG A 221 8.53 -2.80 -0.66
CA ARG A 221 7.84 -1.54 -0.40
C ARG A 221 8.51 -0.39 -1.15
N ASP A 222 9.84 -0.31 -1.04
CA ASP A 222 10.62 0.72 -1.74
C ASP A 222 10.39 0.64 -3.25
N VAL A 223 10.34 -0.57 -3.82
CA VAL A 223 9.99 -0.78 -5.23
C VAL A 223 8.60 -0.22 -5.56
N ALA A 224 7.58 -0.53 -4.76
CA ALA A 224 6.24 -0.02 -5.02
C ALA A 224 6.14 1.50 -4.88
N ASP A 225 6.82 2.09 -3.90
CA ASP A 225 6.88 3.54 -3.72
C ASP A 225 7.56 4.21 -4.92
N GLN A 226 8.66 3.65 -5.44
CA GLN A 226 9.33 4.19 -6.62
C GLN A 226 8.53 3.97 -7.91
N VAL A 227 7.79 2.86 -8.05
CA VAL A 227 6.90 2.65 -9.20
C VAL A 227 5.73 3.65 -9.17
N ASN A 228 5.21 3.96 -7.99
CA ASN A 228 4.20 5.00 -7.83
C ASN A 228 4.74 6.38 -8.22
N GLU A 229 5.96 6.71 -7.77
CA GLU A 229 6.65 7.95 -8.15
C GLU A 229 6.87 8.03 -9.67
N LEU A 230 7.30 6.92 -10.26
CA LEU A 230 7.49 6.82 -11.71
C LEU A 230 6.17 7.05 -12.46
N GLY A 231 5.06 6.47 -11.98
CA GLY A 231 3.72 6.75 -12.52
C GLY A 231 3.33 8.22 -12.40
N ALA A 232 3.58 8.85 -11.25
CA ALA A 232 3.30 10.27 -11.03
C ALA A 232 4.13 11.18 -11.95
N SER A 233 5.40 10.85 -12.17
CA SER A 233 6.30 11.63 -13.02
C SER A 233 5.89 11.65 -14.49
N VAL A 234 5.08 10.69 -14.97
CA VAL A 234 4.50 10.73 -16.32
C VAL A 234 3.55 11.90 -16.49
N TYR A 235 2.75 12.20 -15.46
CA TYR A 235 1.83 13.34 -15.50
C TYR A 235 2.56 14.67 -15.33
N ALA A 236 3.66 14.68 -14.58
CA ALA A 236 4.46 15.89 -14.35
C ALA A 236 5.54 16.13 -15.43
N GLN A 237 5.77 15.15 -16.32
CA GLN A 237 6.83 15.14 -17.33
C GLN A 237 8.24 15.41 -16.75
N ASP A 238 8.52 14.95 -15.51
CA ASP A 238 9.80 15.18 -14.82
C ASP A 238 10.81 14.04 -15.06
N LEU A 239 11.67 14.23 -16.07
CA LEU A 239 12.73 13.27 -16.41
C LEU A 239 13.79 13.08 -15.31
N SER A 240 14.00 14.07 -14.44
CA SER A 240 14.95 13.98 -13.33
C SER A 240 14.42 13.06 -12.24
N GLU A 241 13.13 13.20 -11.91
CA GLU A 241 12.43 12.31 -10.98
C GLU A 241 12.37 10.88 -11.53
N MET A 242 12.06 10.70 -12.82
CA MET A 242 12.10 9.38 -13.47
C MET A 242 13.48 8.71 -13.33
N LYS A 243 14.57 9.43 -13.63
CA LYS A 243 15.94 8.91 -13.50
C LYS A 243 16.28 8.53 -12.05
N SER A 244 15.83 9.33 -11.08
CA SER A 244 16.02 9.03 -9.65
C SER A 244 15.24 7.79 -9.23
N ALA A 245 13.99 7.65 -9.68
CA ALA A 245 13.14 6.49 -9.41
C ALA A 245 13.78 5.22 -9.98
N ILE A 246 14.24 5.23 -11.24
CA ILE A 246 14.92 4.09 -11.89
C ILE A 246 16.14 3.63 -11.09
N LYS A 247 17.01 4.55 -10.66
CA LYS A 247 18.19 4.22 -9.83
C LYS A 247 17.82 3.52 -8.54
N ARG A 248 16.77 4.00 -7.86
CA ARG A 248 16.27 3.39 -6.62
C ARG A 248 15.59 2.05 -6.89
N LEU A 249 14.95 1.86 -8.03
CA LEU A 249 14.39 0.57 -8.45
C LEU A 249 15.49 -0.48 -8.64
N TYR A 250 16.62 -0.14 -9.27
CA TYR A 250 17.77 -1.06 -9.37
C TYR A 250 18.31 -1.47 -7.98
N VAL A 251 18.41 -0.52 -7.05
CA VAL A 251 18.81 -0.82 -5.65
C VAL A 251 17.80 -1.77 -5.00
N GLY A 252 16.50 -1.52 -5.18
CA GLY A 252 15.42 -2.36 -4.68
C GLY A 252 15.51 -3.80 -5.20
N ILE A 253 15.62 -3.99 -6.53
CA ILE A 253 15.75 -5.33 -7.14
C ILE A 253 17.00 -6.05 -6.63
N THR A 254 18.13 -5.35 -6.56
CA THR A 254 19.39 -5.93 -6.08
C THR A 254 19.26 -6.38 -4.62
N GLY A 255 18.63 -5.57 -3.78
CA GLY A 255 18.32 -5.94 -2.39
C GLY A 255 17.41 -7.15 -2.29
N MET A 256 16.34 -7.20 -3.10
CA MET A 256 15.44 -8.37 -3.16
C MET A 256 16.20 -9.65 -3.56
N CYS A 257 17.10 -9.57 -4.55
CA CYS A 257 17.94 -10.69 -4.98
C CYS A 257 18.86 -11.19 -3.86
N GLN A 258 19.48 -10.28 -3.12
CA GLN A 258 20.40 -10.59 -2.02
C GLN A 258 19.66 -11.28 -0.86
N GLU A 259 18.52 -10.72 -0.43
CA GLU A 259 17.73 -11.30 0.65
C GLU A 259 17.18 -12.68 0.28
N ILE A 260 16.72 -12.87 -0.96
CA ILE A 260 16.28 -14.18 -1.45
C ILE A 260 17.43 -15.19 -1.48
N ALA A 261 18.66 -14.77 -1.83
CA ALA A 261 19.83 -15.63 -1.76
C ALA A 261 20.12 -16.06 -0.31
N GLY A 262 20.02 -15.12 0.64
CA GLY A 262 20.22 -15.37 2.07
C GLY A 262 19.18 -16.31 2.71
N LEU A 263 17.95 -16.29 2.20
CA LEU A 263 16.88 -17.17 2.67
C LEU A 263 17.06 -18.65 2.28
N GLY A 264 17.88 -18.94 1.27
CA GLY A 264 18.17 -20.28 0.75
C GLY A 264 17.01 -20.92 -0.03
N GLY A 265 17.25 -22.07 -0.68
CA GLY A 265 16.24 -22.78 -1.49
C GLY A 265 16.48 -22.67 -3.00
N SER A 266 15.43 -22.86 -3.81
CA SER A 266 15.50 -22.83 -5.29
C SER A 266 14.65 -21.67 -5.88
N PRO A 267 15.11 -20.41 -5.80
CA PRO A 267 14.39 -19.21 -6.26
C PRO A 267 14.43 -18.99 -7.80
N LYS A 268 14.37 -20.06 -8.61
CA LYS A 268 14.55 -19.95 -10.09
C LYS A 268 13.57 -18.98 -10.73
N ASN A 269 12.29 -19.09 -10.38
CA ASN A 269 11.25 -18.23 -10.94
C ASN A 269 11.41 -16.78 -10.46
N ALA A 270 11.80 -16.56 -9.20
CA ALA A 270 11.98 -15.21 -8.64
C ALA A 270 13.11 -14.49 -9.37
N TYR A 271 14.26 -15.15 -9.57
CA TYR A 271 15.35 -14.57 -10.36
C TYR A 271 14.98 -14.34 -11.82
N ALA A 272 14.16 -15.20 -12.43
CA ALA A 272 13.66 -14.96 -13.77
C ALA A 272 12.78 -13.71 -13.83
N ALA A 273 11.89 -13.51 -12.85
CA ALA A 273 11.07 -12.31 -12.75
C ALA A 273 11.91 -11.04 -12.52
N PHE A 274 12.93 -11.11 -11.66
CA PHE A 274 13.85 -9.99 -11.43
C PHE A 274 14.64 -9.62 -12.68
N SER A 275 15.10 -10.61 -13.44
CA SER A 275 15.77 -10.36 -14.72
C SER A 275 14.82 -9.77 -15.76
N GLY A 276 13.53 -10.13 -15.76
CA GLY A 276 12.52 -9.47 -16.58
C GLY A 276 12.37 -8.00 -16.21
N PHE A 277 12.19 -7.74 -14.91
CA PHE A 277 12.07 -6.39 -14.37
C PHE A 277 13.29 -5.50 -14.66
N GLU A 278 14.51 -6.04 -14.49
CA GLU A 278 15.76 -5.36 -14.82
C GLU A 278 15.86 -4.99 -16.31
N LYS A 279 15.40 -5.86 -17.22
CA LYS A 279 15.39 -5.58 -18.66
C LYS A 279 14.44 -4.44 -19.02
N SER A 280 13.26 -4.40 -18.40
CA SER A 280 12.29 -3.33 -18.64
C SER A 280 12.77 -2.00 -18.08
N LEU A 281 13.45 -2.01 -16.93
CA LEU A 281 14.12 -0.80 -16.40
C LEU A 281 15.20 -0.29 -17.35
N LYS A 282 16.01 -1.19 -17.90
CA LYS A 282 17.06 -0.82 -18.85
C LYS A 282 16.49 -0.20 -20.12
N ALA A 283 15.40 -0.77 -20.66
CA ALA A 283 14.72 -0.21 -21.82
C ALA A 283 14.18 1.20 -21.55
N LEU A 284 13.60 1.41 -20.36
CA LEU A 284 13.12 2.72 -19.93
C LEU A 284 14.27 3.74 -19.76
N GLU A 285 15.39 3.31 -19.18
CA GLU A 285 16.58 4.14 -19.01
C GLU A 285 17.20 4.57 -20.35
N GLU A 286 17.22 3.67 -21.33
CA GLU A 286 17.69 3.97 -22.70
C GLU A 286 16.78 4.99 -23.41
N GLU A 287 15.46 4.91 -23.23
CA GLU A 287 14.49 5.84 -23.83
C GLU A 287 14.54 7.25 -23.22
N ILE A 288 14.68 7.34 -21.89
CA ILE A 288 14.74 8.63 -21.17
C ILE A 288 16.06 9.40 -21.47
N GLY A 289 17.04 8.74 -22.10
CA GLY A 289 18.27 9.33 -22.59
C GLY A 289 19.30 9.69 -21.50
N GLU A 290 20.58 9.54 -21.84
CA GLU A 290 21.67 10.16 -21.08
C GLU A 290 21.79 11.64 -21.46
N ASP A 291 21.18 12.51 -20.68
CA ASP A 291 21.54 13.93 -20.70
C ASP A 291 22.20 14.32 -19.36
N VAL A 292 23.43 13.82 -19.14
CA VAL A 292 24.48 14.43 -18.28
C VAL A 292 25.89 13.87 -18.63
N VAL A 293 26.29 13.80 -19.91
CA VAL A 293 27.71 13.59 -20.26
C VAL A 293 28.28 14.64 -21.21
N ASP A 294 27.44 15.42 -21.92
CA ASP A 294 27.93 16.37 -22.94
C ASP A 294 28.08 17.84 -22.51
N GLU A 295 27.65 18.23 -21.31
CA GLU A 295 27.90 19.61 -20.81
C GLU A 295 29.31 19.85 -20.22
N MET A 296 30.13 18.81 -20.01
CA MET A 296 31.53 18.99 -19.56
C MET A 296 32.59 18.76 -20.64
N LYS A 297 32.23 18.42 -21.88
CA LYS A 297 33.19 18.30 -23.00
C LYS A 297 33.25 19.53 -23.91
N ASN A 298 32.27 20.44 -23.85
CA ASN A 298 32.27 21.67 -24.65
C ASN A 298 32.96 22.89 -24.00
N LEU A 299 33.67 22.71 -22.89
CA LEU A 299 34.44 23.78 -22.23
C LEU A 299 35.95 23.54 -22.16
N THR A 300 36.51 22.68 -23.01
CA THR A 300 37.98 22.58 -23.16
C THR A 300 38.45 23.17 -24.49
N ILE A 301 38.37 24.50 -24.56
CA ILE A 301 39.34 25.44 -25.14
C ILE A 301 39.96 25.05 -26.51
N SER A 302 39.49 25.72 -27.56
CA SER A 302 40.21 25.87 -28.84
C SER A 302 41.53 26.65 -28.63
N PRO A 303 42.64 26.24 -29.28
CA PRO A 303 43.91 26.94 -29.16
C PRO A 303 43.93 28.21 -30.01
N SER A 304 44.41 29.30 -29.44
CA SER A 304 44.89 30.50 -30.15
C SER A 304 46.05 31.10 -29.37
#